data_AF-A0A971HNH5-F1
#
_entry.id   AF-A0A971HNH5-F1
#
_cell.length_a   1.000
_cell.length_b   1.000
_cell.length_c   1.000
_cell.angle_alpha   90.00
_cell.angle_beta   90.00
_cell.angle_gamma   90.00
#
_symmetry.space_group_name_H-M   'P 1'
#
loop_
_entity.id
_entity.type
_entity.pdbx_description
1 polymer ?
#
loop_
_entity_poly.entity_id
_entity_poly.type
_entity_poly.pdbx_seq_one_letter_code
_entity_poly.pdbx_strand_id
1 'polypeptide(L)'
;MKSNINVLIKQTVSVVVIAFFLSLQGQTYAQNILVEPNGNITQADPSALGQRITHEQISSKLAMQIQRLVEAVYKIRSLAENPNDDNALFAMQRVAKFCGEIIGFTNMPNQTRFSSKNDRNIVRRKDGIIEFNNHGSFDNKVQGFIQPLSGVVYTELFFIGPGNRKIVLRGHLTRQYSLTGTFAVETWNNKGLCWKTQCTFDSILVAKTPLPVSGSLIVGGVDPYRRIGEKKLGFPVTIFK
;
A
#
# COMPACT_ATOMS: atom_id res chain seq x y z
N MET A 1 -35.20 8.14 6.92
CA MET A 1 -34.31 9.14 6.31
C MET A 1 -32.85 9.15 6.81
N LYS A 2 -32.40 8.22 7.68
CA LYS A 2 -30.99 8.15 8.17
C LYS A 2 -30.01 7.35 7.27
N SER A 3 -30.52 6.67 6.24
CA SER A 3 -29.74 5.77 5.37
C SER A 3 -28.87 6.50 4.33
N ASN A 4 -29.39 7.59 3.74
CA ASN A 4 -28.75 8.26 2.60
C ASN A 4 -27.55 9.14 2.97
N ILE A 5 -27.48 9.64 4.20
CA ILE A 5 -26.39 10.52 4.65
C ILE A 5 -25.08 9.72 4.82
N ASN A 6 -25.14 8.48 5.31
CA ASN A 6 -23.94 7.64 5.47
C ASN A 6 -23.38 7.13 4.14
N VAL A 7 -24.23 6.96 3.13
CA VAL A 7 -23.81 6.63 1.75
C VAL A 7 -23.16 7.84 1.09
N LEU A 8 -23.75 9.02 1.26
CA LEU A 8 -23.21 10.28 0.75
C LEU A 8 -21.85 10.58 1.37
N ILE A 9 -21.69 10.47 2.71
CA ILE A 9 -20.41 10.69 3.39
C ILE A 9 -19.33 9.69 2.94
N LYS A 10 -19.67 8.41 2.72
CA LYS A 10 -18.72 7.41 2.22
C LYS A 10 -18.26 7.70 0.78
N GLN A 11 -19.15 8.22 -0.06
CA GLN A 11 -18.83 8.63 -1.42
C GLN A 11 -18.02 9.93 -1.44
N THR A 12 -18.39 10.94 -0.66
CA THR A 12 -17.65 12.21 -0.60
C THR A 12 -16.22 12.01 -0.07
N VAL A 13 -16.02 11.16 0.95
CA VAL A 13 -14.66 10.90 1.47
C VAL A 13 -13.81 10.11 0.47
N SER A 14 -14.39 9.17 -0.29
CA SER A 14 -13.66 8.44 -1.35
C SER A 14 -13.29 9.36 -2.52
N VAL A 15 -14.17 10.29 -2.89
CA VAL A 15 -13.90 11.28 -3.94
C VAL A 15 -12.84 12.28 -3.49
N VAL A 16 -12.82 12.71 -2.22
CA VAL A 16 -11.79 13.62 -1.70
C VAL A 16 -10.41 12.95 -1.67
N VAL A 17 -10.33 11.66 -1.31
CA VAL A 17 -9.07 10.91 -1.35
C VAL A 17 -8.60 10.73 -2.79
N ILE A 18 -9.48 10.33 -3.71
CA ILE A 18 -9.14 10.17 -5.14
C ILE A 18 -8.74 11.51 -5.78
N ALA A 19 -9.47 12.61 -5.49
CA ALA A 19 -9.17 13.94 -6.02
C ALA A 19 -7.87 14.54 -5.45
N PHE A 20 -7.57 14.28 -4.16
CA PHE A 20 -6.28 14.66 -3.56
C PHE A 20 -5.11 13.87 -4.18
N PHE A 21 -5.31 12.60 -4.53
CA PHE A 21 -4.29 11.81 -5.21
C PHE A 21 -4.14 12.13 -6.70
N LEU A 22 -5.22 12.50 -7.40
CA LEU A 22 -5.15 13.00 -8.78
C LEU A 22 -4.45 14.36 -8.86
N SER A 23 -4.65 15.25 -7.88
CA SER A 23 -3.90 16.51 -7.81
C SER A 23 -2.41 16.29 -7.50
N LEU A 24 -2.07 15.28 -6.70
CA LEU A 24 -0.68 14.86 -6.47
C LEU A 24 -0.02 14.24 -7.71
N GLN A 25 -0.74 13.44 -8.49
CA GLN A 25 -0.24 12.92 -9.77
C GLN A 25 -0.07 14.04 -10.81
N GLY A 26 -0.97 15.03 -10.84
CA GLY A 26 -0.83 16.21 -11.68
C GLY A 26 0.38 17.08 -11.33
N GLN A 27 0.78 17.12 -10.05
CA GLN A 27 1.96 17.86 -9.59
C GLN A 27 3.28 17.14 -9.93
N THR A 28 3.30 15.80 -10.04
CA THR A 28 4.49 15.05 -10.45
C THR A 28 4.82 15.15 -11.95
N TYR A 29 3.84 15.48 -12.80
CA TYR A 29 4.06 15.65 -14.25
C TYR A 29 4.25 17.12 -14.69
N ALA A 30 4.05 18.10 -13.80
CA ALA A 30 4.03 19.52 -14.16
C ALA A 30 5.30 20.33 -13.76
N GLN A 31 6.41 19.69 -13.39
CA GLN A 31 7.62 20.40 -12.93
C GLN A 31 8.83 20.37 -13.89
N ASN A 32 8.62 20.26 -15.20
CA ASN A 32 9.74 20.33 -16.15
C ASN A 32 9.66 21.45 -17.21
N ILE A 33 8.84 22.48 -17.01
CA ILE A 33 8.89 23.68 -17.87
C ILE A 33 8.85 24.93 -16.98
N LEU A 34 10.02 25.51 -16.74
CA LEU A 34 10.11 26.91 -16.31
C LEU A 34 9.96 27.77 -17.56
N VAL A 35 8.77 28.33 -17.76
CA VAL A 35 8.57 29.40 -18.74
C VAL A 35 8.92 30.70 -18.04
N GLU A 36 10.05 31.29 -18.38
CA GLU A 36 10.35 32.66 -17.96
C GLU A 36 9.36 33.64 -18.62
N PRO A 37 9.01 34.77 -17.97
CA PRO A 37 7.97 35.70 -18.43
C PRO A 37 8.26 36.39 -19.78
N ASN A 38 9.41 36.11 -20.40
CA ASN A 38 9.86 36.57 -21.71
C ASN A 38 9.64 35.52 -22.84
N GLY A 39 9.06 34.36 -22.54
CA GLY A 39 8.67 33.36 -23.55
C GLY A 39 9.81 32.50 -24.11
N ASN A 40 11.01 32.57 -23.52
CA ASN A 40 12.11 31.68 -23.91
C ASN A 40 12.03 30.34 -23.16
N ILE A 41 12.15 29.25 -23.91
CA ILE A 41 12.30 27.88 -23.38
C ILE A 41 13.79 27.64 -23.19
N THR A 42 14.30 27.82 -21.98
CA THR A 42 15.65 27.37 -21.63
C THR A 42 15.59 25.91 -21.21
N GLN A 43 16.26 25.05 -21.98
CA GLN A 43 16.46 23.66 -21.61
C GLN A 43 17.36 23.66 -20.37
N ALA A 44 16.86 23.17 -19.25
CA ALA A 44 17.61 23.11 -18.00
C ALA A 44 18.93 22.34 -18.21
N ASP A 45 20.03 22.94 -17.77
CA ASP A 45 21.37 22.37 -17.85
C ASP A 45 21.39 20.95 -17.24
N PRO A 46 21.74 19.90 -18.02
CA PRO A 46 21.81 18.53 -17.52
C PRO A 46 22.83 18.36 -16.38
N SER A 47 23.71 19.33 -16.15
CA SER A 47 24.67 19.31 -15.05
C SER A 47 24.12 19.89 -13.73
N ALA A 48 23.01 20.64 -13.77
CA ALA A 48 22.24 21.02 -12.58
C ALA A 48 21.32 19.88 -12.07
N LEU A 49 21.16 18.83 -12.89
CA LEU A 49 20.52 17.54 -12.57
C LEU A 49 21.42 16.61 -11.73
N GLY A 50 22.57 17.10 -11.28
CA GLY A 50 23.21 16.60 -10.07
C GLY A 50 22.30 16.90 -8.88
N GLN A 51 21.20 16.13 -8.76
CA GLN A 51 20.35 16.08 -7.58
C GLN A 51 21.28 16.15 -6.39
N ARG A 52 21.12 17.20 -5.59
CA ARG A 52 21.62 17.20 -4.22
C ARG A 52 21.02 15.92 -3.63
N ILE A 53 21.80 14.84 -3.57
CA ILE A 53 21.42 13.62 -2.88
C ILE A 53 21.49 14.03 -1.41
N THR A 54 20.49 14.76 -0.95
CA THR A 54 20.19 14.82 0.47
C THR A 54 19.71 13.43 0.78
N HIS A 55 20.64 12.56 1.16
CA HIS A 55 20.29 11.24 1.63
C HIS A 55 19.35 11.43 2.82
N GLU A 56 18.06 11.22 2.60
CA GLU A 56 17.06 11.43 3.64
C GLU A 56 17.43 10.53 4.82
N GLN A 57 17.62 11.14 5.99
CA GLN A 57 17.97 10.42 7.20
C GLN A 57 16.68 9.96 7.89
N ILE A 58 16.57 8.65 8.11
CA ILE A 58 15.43 8.03 8.78
C ILE A 58 15.86 7.30 10.04
N SER A 59 14.95 7.21 11.01
CA SER A 59 15.21 6.46 12.23
C SER A 59 15.25 4.95 11.94
N SER A 60 15.99 4.21 12.76
CA SER A 60 16.03 2.73 12.71
C SER A 60 14.63 2.09 12.80
N LYS A 61 13.73 2.71 13.58
CA LYS A 61 12.33 2.27 13.70
C LYS A 61 11.60 2.42 12.37
N LEU A 62 11.71 3.58 11.71
CA LEU A 62 11.06 3.83 10.42
C LEU A 62 11.62 2.90 9.33
N ALA A 63 12.95 2.70 9.31
CA ALA A 63 13.61 1.77 8.39
C ALA A 63 13.04 0.35 8.48
N MET A 64 12.86 -0.17 9.69
CA MET A 64 12.29 -1.50 9.92
C MET A 64 10.84 -1.61 9.40
N GLN A 65 10.02 -0.55 9.51
CA GLN A 65 8.65 -0.60 9.00
C GLN A 65 8.58 -0.52 7.48
N ILE A 66 9.46 0.26 6.85
CA ILE A 66 9.60 0.29 5.40
C ILE A 66 10.01 -1.08 4.88
N GLN A 67 11.03 -1.69 5.50
CA GLN A 67 11.47 -3.05 5.14
C GLN A 67 10.31 -4.04 5.19
N ARG A 68 9.58 -4.08 6.30
CA ARG A 68 8.45 -5.00 6.50
C ARG A 68 7.31 -4.75 5.51
N LEU A 69 7.05 -3.50 5.17
CA LEU A 69 6.07 -3.14 4.15
C LEU A 69 6.50 -3.68 2.78
N VAL A 70 7.73 -3.39 2.37
CA VAL A 70 8.27 -3.81 1.06
C VAL A 70 8.28 -5.34 0.97
N GLU A 71 8.80 -6.04 1.98
CA GLU A 71 8.78 -7.52 2.04
C GLU A 71 7.36 -8.09 1.95
N ALA A 72 6.39 -7.48 2.63
CA ALA A 72 5.00 -7.92 2.58
C ALA A 72 4.39 -7.78 1.19
N VAL A 73 4.65 -6.66 0.50
CA VAL A 73 4.12 -6.42 -0.85
C VAL A 73 4.81 -7.29 -1.90
N TYR A 74 6.11 -7.59 -1.73
CA TYR A 74 6.82 -8.55 -2.59
C TYR A 74 6.17 -9.95 -2.56
N LYS A 75 5.66 -10.39 -1.40
CA LYS A 75 4.98 -11.68 -1.25
C LYS A 75 3.65 -11.79 -2.01
N ILE A 76 3.09 -10.70 -2.53
CA ILE A 76 1.91 -10.78 -3.40
C ILE A 76 2.24 -11.48 -4.70
N ARG A 77 3.45 -11.26 -5.23
CA ARG A 77 3.92 -11.93 -6.44
C ARG A 77 3.94 -13.44 -6.26
N SER A 78 4.37 -13.92 -5.08
CA SER A 78 4.37 -15.36 -4.77
C SER A 78 2.96 -15.93 -4.58
N LEU A 79 1.98 -15.13 -4.16
CA LEU A 79 0.58 -15.59 -4.06
C LEU A 79 -0.05 -15.90 -5.44
N ALA A 80 0.44 -15.29 -6.52
CA ALA A 80 0.02 -15.65 -7.88
C ALA A 80 0.45 -17.08 -8.25
N GLU A 81 1.57 -17.55 -7.71
CA GLU A 81 2.13 -18.88 -7.98
C GLU A 81 1.61 -19.90 -6.95
N ASN A 82 1.70 -19.56 -5.67
CA ASN A 82 1.27 -20.36 -4.53
C ASN A 82 0.24 -19.59 -3.65
N PRO A 83 -1.05 -19.64 -4.01
CA PRO A 83 -2.08 -18.87 -3.30
C PRO A 83 -2.42 -19.41 -1.90
N ASN A 84 -1.95 -20.60 -1.55
CA ASN A 84 -2.16 -21.20 -0.22
C ASN A 84 -1.02 -20.89 0.76
N ASP A 85 -0.14 -19.93 0.45
CA ASP A 85 0.93 -19.53 1.35
C ASP A 85 0.39 -18.65 2.49
N ASP A 86 0.14 -19.29 3.64
CA ASP A 86 -0.29 -18.65 4.88
C ASP A 86 0.63 -17.49 5.30
N ASN A 87 1.94 -17.61 5.08
CA ASN A 87 2.89 -16.57 5.48
C ASN A 87 2.81 -15.34 4.56
N ALA A 88 2.50 -15.55 3.28
CA ALA A 88 2.25 -14.46 2.34
C ALA A 88 0.90 -13.79 2.61
N LEU A 89 -0.18 -14.56 2.83
CA LEU A 89 -1.48 -14.02 3.24
C LEU A 89 -1.41 -13.25 4.56
N PHE A 90 -0.66 -13.76 5.55
CA PHE A 90 -0.44 -13.05 6.80
C PHE A 90 0.41 -11.77 6.63
N ALA A 91 1.39 -11.77 5.73
CA ALA A 91 2.14 -10.56 5.42
C ALA A 91 1.23 -9.48 4.84
N MET A 92 0.31 -9.87 3.94
CA MET A 92 -0.69 -8.99 3.36
C MET A 92 -1.64 -8.38 4.37
N GLN A 93 -2.08 -9.18 5.34
CA GLN A 93 -2.89 -8.70 6.45
C GLN A 93 -2.18 -7.59 7.27
N ARG A 94 -0.84 -7.55 7.27
CA ARG A 94 -0.07 -6.57 8.06
C ARG A 94 0.29 -5.28 7.30
N VAL A 95 0.07 -5.22 5.98
CA VAL A 95 0.36 -4.03 5.15
C VAL A 95 -0.25 -2.77 5.76
N ALA A 96 -1.53 -2.83 6.17
CA ALA A 96 -2.22 -1.70 6.79
C ALA A 96 -1.47 -1.15 8.02
N LYS A 97 -1.00 -2.05 8.88
CA LYS A 97 -0.28 -1.70 10.10
C LYS A 97 1.05 -1.02 9.78
N PHE A 98 1.81 -1.56 8.82
CA PHE A 98 3.08 -0.96 8.42
C PHE A 98 2.86 0.43 7.79
N CYS A 99 1.86 0.59 6.92
CA CYS A 99 1.51 1.89 6.36
C CYS A 99 1.16 2.90 7.45
N GLY A 100 0.31 2.54 8.41
CA GLY A 100 -0.04 3.42 9.52
C GLY A 100 1.15 3.77 10.40
N GLU A 101 2.01 2.80 10.73
CA GLU A 101 3.21 3.04 11.53
C GLU A 101 4.20 3.99 10.83
N ILE A 102 4.31 3.92 9.49
CA ILE A 102 5.15 4.82 8.69
C ILE A 102 4.67 6.27 8.77
N ILE A 103 3.35 6.51 8.73
CA ILE A 103 2.75 7.85 8.78
C ILE A 103 2.37 8.29 10.21
N GLY A 104 2.79 7.54 11.24
CA GLY A 104 2.62 7.91 12.64
C GLY A 104 1.24 7.64 13.24
N PHE A 105 0.40 6.84 12.59
CA PHE A 105 -0.88 6.42 13.17
C PHE A 105 -0.68 5.49 14.37
N THR A 106 -1.50 5.74 15.39
CA THR A 106 -1.50 4.97 16.63
C THR A 106 -2.78 4.16 16.76
N ASN A 107 -2.77 3.17 17.66
CA ASN A 107 -3.93 2.35 18.00
C ASN A 107 -4.58 1.59 16.83
N MET A 108 -3.86 1.40 15.72
CA MET A 108 -4.31 0.49 14.67
C MET A 108 -4.47 -0.92 15.25
N PRO A 109 -5.56 -1.63 14.92
CA PRO A 109 -5.84 -2.91 15.51
C PRO A 109 -4.77 -3.94 15.12
N ASN A 110 -4.31 -4.70 16.12
CA ASN A 110 -3.51 -5.88 15.88
C ASN A 110 -4.37 -6.96 15.19
N GLN A 111 -3.74 -7.63 14.24
CA GLN A 111 -4.38 -8.64 13.43
C GLN A 111 -4.08 -10.02 14.01
N THR A 112 -5.10 -10.86 14.11
CA THR A 112 -4.92 -12.28 14.42
C THR A 112 -4.10 -12.90 13.30
N ARG A 113 -3.16 -13.80 13.62
CA ARG A 113 -2.37 -14.46 12.60
C ARG A 113 -3.28 -15.25 11.65
N PHE A 114 -3.09 -15.07 10.34
CA PHE A 114 -3.78 -15.88 9.34
C PHE A 114 -3.27 -17.33 9.36
N SER A 115 -4.18 -18.28 9.22
CA SER A 115 -3.89 -19.72 9.17
C SER A 115 -5.00 -20.43 8.40
N SER A 116 -4.62 -21.29 7.45
CA SER A 116 -5.57 -22.11 6.67
C SER A 116 -5.84 -23.50 7.28
N LYS A 117 -5.19 -23.85 8.40
CA LYS A 117 -5.18 -25.21 8.95
C LYS A 117 -6.52 -25.76 9.42
N ASN A 118 -7.47 -24.90 9.82
CA ASN A 118 -8.68 -25.36 10.51
C ASN A 118 -9.90 -25.52 9.59
N ASP A 119 -9.93 -24.85 8.44
CA ASP A 119 -11.03 -24.92 7.47
C ASP A 119 -10.45 -24.82 6.05
N ARG A 120 -10.37 -25.93 5.32
CA ARG A 120 -9.94 -25.95 3.91
C ARG A 120 -11.03 -25.36 3.01
N ASN A 121 -11.16 -24.04 3.08
CA ASN A 121 -12.02 -23.27 2.20
C ASN A 121 -11.36 -23.12 0.81
N ILE A 122 -12.18 -23.10 -0.23
CA ILE A 122 -11.76 -23.36 -1.62
C ILE A 122 -11.08 -22.13 -2.22
N VAL A 123 -9.83 -22.30 -2.66
CA VAL A 123 -9.20 -21.41 -3.63
C VAL A 123 -9.55 -21.90 -5.03
N ARG A 124 -10.20 -21.07 -5.84
CA ARG A 124 -10.55 -21.42 -7.23
C ARG A 124 -9.59 -20.72 -8.18
N ARG A 125 -9.18 -21.43 -9.23
CA ARG A 125 -8.50 -20.84 -10.38
C ARG A 125 -9.44 -20.89 -11.57
N LYS A 126 -9.82 -19.72 -12.09
CA LYS A 126 -10.66 -19.59 -13.29
C LYS A 126 -10.09 -18.50 -14.16
N ASP A 127 -9.80 -18.82 -15.43
CA ASP A 127 -9.28 -17.86 -16.42
C ASP A 127 -8.04 -17.09 -15.93
N GLY A 128 -7.17 -17.76 -15.16
CA GLY A 128 -5.98 -17.17 -14.54
C GLY A 128 -6.24 -16.36 -13.26
N ILE A 129 -7.51 -16.07 -12.92
CA ILE A 129 -7.91 -15.43 -11.67
C ILE A 129 -7.91 -16.44 -10.54
N ILE A 130 -7.30 -16.07 -9.41
CA ILE A 130 -7.29 -16.83 -8.17
C ILE A 130 -8.34 -16.20 -7.24
N GLU A 131 -9.40 -16.94 -6.93
CA GLU A 131 -10.46 -16.49 -6.03
C GLU A 131 -10.35 -17.16 -4.67
N PHE A 132 -10.42 -16.35 -3.61
CA PHE A 132 -10.52 -16.78 -2.22
C PHE A 132 -11.97 -16.69 -1.78
N ASN A 133 -12.56 -17.83 -1.41
CA ASN A 133 -13.93 -17.91 -0.92
C ASN A 133 -13.93 -18.36 0.54
N ASN A 134 -13.90 -17.39 1.46
CA ASN A 134 -13.81 -17.62 2.91
C ASN A 134 -12.58 -18.43 3.33
N HIS A 135 -11.49 -18.38 2.56
CA HIS A 135 -10.27 -19.16 2.79
C HIS A 135 -9.64 -18.85 4.16
N GLY A 136 -9.19 -19.84 4.94
CA GLY A 136 -8.67 -19.61 6.29
C GLY A 136 -9.56 -20.18 7.39
N SER A 137 -9.09 -20.06 8.64
CA SER A 137 -9.79 -20.55 9.83
C SER A 137 -11.06 -19.75 10.16
N PHE A 138 -11.93 -20.33 10.99
CA PHE A 138 -13.14 -19.70 11.54
C PHE A 138 -12.94 -18.23 11.97
N ASP A 139 -11.88 -17.95 12.73
CA ASP A 139 -11.60 -16.63 13.28
C ASP A 139 -10.86 -15.68 12.32
N ASN A 140 -10.35 -16.15 11.18
CA ASN A 140 -9.62 -15.28 10.25
C ASN A 140 -9.74 -15.79 8.81
N LYS A 141 -10.74 -15.25 8.10
CA LYS A 141 -11.05 -15.64 6.74
C LYS A 141 -10.57 -14.59 5.76
N VAL A 142 -10.06 -15.03 4.62
CA VAL A 142 -9.77 -14.19 3.46
C VAL A 142 -10.78 -14.45 2.36
N GLN A 143 -11.26 -13.37 1.76
CA GLN A 143 -12.10 -13.40 0.57
C GLN A 143 -11.51 -12.47 -0.50
N GLY A 144 -11.92 -12.64 -1.76
CA GLY A 144 -11.55 -11.74 -2.85
C GLY A 144 -10.73 -12.47 -3.92
N PHE A 145 -9.85 -11.76 -4.62
CA PHE A 145 -9.11 -12.32 -5.74
C PHE A 145 -7.70 -11.77 -5.93
N ILE A 146 -6.89 -12.56 -6.63
CA ILE A 146 -5.62 -12.16 -7.22
C ILE A 146 -5.69 -12.48 -8.71
N GLN A 147 -5.44 -11.47 -9.55
CA GLN A 147 -5.43 -11.62 -11.00
C GLN A 147 -4.05 -11.26 -11.55
N PRO A 148 -3.20 -12.26 -11.83
CA PRO A 148 -1.95 -12.05 -12.55
C PRO A 148 -2.22 -11.81 -14.05
N LEU A 149 -1.80 -10.65 -14.55
CA LEU A 149 -1.70 -10.34 -15.97
C LEU A 149 -0.22 -10.38 -16.42
N SER A 150 0.05 -10.08 -17.69
CA SER A 150 1.40 -10.20 -18.29
C SER A 150 2.46 -9.38 -17.54
N GLY A 151 2.15 -8.15 -17.13
CA GLY A 151 3.09 -7.26 -16.42
C GLY A 151 2.70 -6.86 -15.00
N VAL A 152 1.46 -7.15 -14.56
CA VAL A 152 0.89 -6.63 -13.32
C VAL A 152 0.08 -7.72 -12.61
N VAL A 153 0.10 -7.71 -11.28
CA VAL A 153 -0.75 -8.52 -10.41
C VAL A 153 -1.75 -7.58 -9.76
N TYR A 154 -3.03 -7.74 -10.09
CA TYR A 154 -4.13 -7.06 -9.40
C TYR A 154 -4.55 -7.87 -8.19
N THR A 155 -4.95 -7.19 -7.13
CA THR A 155 -5.30 -7.84 -5.86
C THR A 155 -6.42 -7.07 -5.19
N GLU A 156 -7.46 -7.80 -4.79
CA GLU A 156 -8.49 -7.34 -3.89
C GLU A 156 -8.72 -8.42 -2.84
N LEU A 157 -8.32 -8.17 -1.60
CA LEU A 157 -8.41 -9.12 -0.50
C LEU A 157 -9.14 -8.51 0.70
N PHE A 158 -10.03 -9.31 1.28
CA PHE A 158 -10.81 -8.99 2.46
C PHE A 158 -10.45 -9.96 3.56
N PHE A 159 -9.73 -9.49 4.58
CA PHE A 159 -9.48 -10.27 5.79
C PHE A 159 -10.57 -9.96 6.81
N ILE A 160 -11.27 -10.99 7.26
CA ILE A 160 -12.40 -10.90 8.17
C ILE A 160 -12.02 -11.64 9.45
N GLY A 161 -11.85 -10.87 10.52
CA GLY A 161 -11.47 -11.36 11.84
C GLY A 161 -12.66 -11.34 12.83
N PRO A 162 -12.43 -11.76 14.09
CA PRO A 162 -13.49 -11.81 15.08
C PRO A 162 -13.89 -10.38 15.51
N GLY A 163 -15.15 -10.24 15.92
CA GLY A 163 -15.66 -9.00 16.50
C GLY A 163 -15.59 -7.81 15.56
N ASN A 164 -16.07 -7.95 14.32
CA ASN A 164 -16.11 -6.89 13.29
C ASN A 164 -14.75 -6.34 12.83
N ARG A 165 -13.63 -6.98 13.20
CA ARG A 165 -12.33 -6.62 12.65
C ARG A 165 -12.29 -6.98 11.17
N LYS A 166 -11.88 -6.03 10.36
CA LYS A 166 -11.81 -6.21 8.91
C LYS A 166 -10.57 -5.52 8.37
N ILE A 167 -9.97 -6.09 7.34
CA ILE A 167 -9.03 -5.41 6.48
C ILE A 167 -9.51 -5.55 5.05
N VAL A 168 -9.53 -4.45 4.31
CA VAL A 168 -9.75 -4.42 2.87
C VAL A 168 -8.45 -3.96 2.26
N LEU A 169 -7.86 -4.76 1.39
CA LEU A 169 -6.67 -4.40 0.64
C LEU A 169 -6.99 -4.47 -0.84
N ARG A 170 -6.74 -3.39 -1.56
CA ARG A 170 -7.00 -3.25 -2.99
C ARG A 170 -5.82 -2.62 -3.66
N GLY A 171 -5.37 -3.17 -4.77
CA GLY A 171 -4.24 -2.57 -5.46
C GLY A 171 -3.72 -3.40 -6.61
N HIS A 172 -2.58 -2.95 -7.10
CA HIS A 172 -1.86 -3.63 -8.15
C HIS A 172 -0.37 -3.38 -7.98
N LEU A 173 0.41 -4.32 -8.51
CA LEU A 173 1.86 -4.20 -8.59
C LEU A 173 2.38 -4.87 -9.84
N THR A 174 3.47 -4.34 -10.36
CA THR A 174 4.36 -5.03 -11.30
C THR A 174 4.62 -6.48 -10.89
N ARG A 175 4.50 -7.41 -11.83
CA ARG A 175 4.63 -8.85 -11.57
C ARG A 175 6.08 -9.30 -11.32
N GLN A 176 7.04 -8.62 -11.93
CA GLN A 176 8.47 -8.95 -11.88
C GLN A 176 9.30 -7.67 -11.74
N TYR A 177 10.61 -7.81 -11.50
CA TYR A 177 11.59 -6.72 -11.43
C TYR A 177 11.30 -5.71 -10.30
N SER A 178 11.54 -4.42 -10.54
CA SER A 178 11.25 -3.34 -9.60
C SER A 178 9.79 -3.36 -9.18
N LEU A 179 9.54 -2.98 -7.93
CA LEU A 179 8.19 -2.90 -7.38
C LEU A 179 7.63 -1.50 -7.67
N THR A 180 6.78 -1.45 -8.69
CA THR A 180 5.92 -0.31 -9.02
C THR A 180 4.45 -0.70 -8.86
N GLY A 181 3.65 0.16 -8.24
CA GLY A 181 2.22 -0.06 -8.05
C GLY A 181 1.63 0.68 -6.85
N THR A 182 0.34 0.46 -6.59
CA THR A 182 -0.39 1.16 -5.53
C THR A 182 -1.30 0.20 -4.77
N PHE A 183 -1.34 0.34 -3.45
CA PHE A 183 -2.33 -0.32 -2.59
C PHE A 183 -3.10 0.70 -1.76
N ALA A 184 -4.42 0.61 -1.81
CA ALA A 184 -5.32 1.20 -0.84
C ALA A 184 -5.70 0.14 0.19
N VAL A 185 -5.60 0.49 1.46
CA VAL A 185 -5.87 -0.41 2.58
C VAL A 185 -6.75 0.28 3.60
N GLU A 186 -7.85 -0.38 3.95
CA GLU A 186 -8.76 0.05 5.00
C GLU A 186 -8.74 -0.99 6.13
N THR A 187 -8.71 -0.54 7.38
CA THR A 187 -8.65 -1.41 8.56
C THR A 187 -9.63 -0.96 9.61
N TRP A 188 -10.43 -1.88 10.13
CA TRP A 188 -11.41 -1.64 11.17
C TRP A 188 -11.05 -2.38 12.46
N ASN A 189 -11.23 -1.69 13.58
CA ASN A 189 -11.21 -2.35 14.88
C ASN A 189 -12.63 -2.86 15.25
N ASN A 190 -12.72 -3.50 16.41
CA ASN A 190 -13.99 -4.04 16.92
C ASN A 190 -15.04 -2.98 17.29
N LYS A 191 -14.64 -1.72 17.43
CA LYS A 191 -15.54 -0.59 17.67
C LYS A 191 -16.04 0.05 16.37
N GLY A 192 -15.66 -0.50 15.21
CA GLY A 192 -16.00 0.04 13.89
C GLY A 192 -15.19 1.28 13.48
N LEU A 193 -14.15 1.65 14.26
CA LEU A 193 -13.24 2.74 13.88
C LEU A 193 -12.37 2.30 12.72
N CYS A 194 -12.24 3.16 11.71
CA CYS A 194 -11.60 2.85 10.42
C CYS A 194 -10.36 3.71 10.19
N TRP A 195 -9.24 3.05 9.89
CA TRP A 195 -8.04 3.68 9.33
C TRP A 195 -8.01 3.42 7.85
N LYS A 196 -7.71 4.46 7.07
CA LYS A 196 -7.52 4.37 5.63
C LYS A 196 -6.10 4.78 5.31
N THR A 197 -5.40 3.93 4.58
CA THR A 197 -4.03 4.19 4.15
C THR A 197 -3.88 3.84 2.68
N GLN A 198 -2.99 4.54 1.98
CA GLN A 198 -2.58 4.21 0.63
C GLN A 198 -1.06 4.25 0.57
N CYS A 199 -0.46 3.24 -0.04
CA CYS A 199 0.95 3.23 -0.37
C CYS A 199 1.14 3.16 -1.89
N THR A 200 2.01 4.00 -2.40
CA THR A 200 2.43 4.05 -3.80
C THR A 200 3.91 3.76 -3.83
N PHE A 201 4.29 2.79 -4.65
CA PHE A 201 5.66 2.38 -4.89
C PHE A 201 6.00 2.74 -6.33
N ASP A 202 7.12 3.41 -6.51
CA ASP A 202 7.66 3.71 -7.83
C ASP A 202 9.09 3.16 -7.93
N SER A 203 9.25 2.17 -8.80
CA SER A 203 10.54 1.64 -9.23
C SER A 203 11.43 1.20 -8.05
N ILE A 204 10.81 0.62 -7.02
CA ILE A 204 11.48 0.15 -5.81
C ILE A 204 12.33 -1.08 -6.13
N LEU A 205 13.66 -0.93 -6.04
CA LEU A 205 14.61 -2.02 -6.15
C LEU A 205 15.14 -2.39 -4.78
N VAL A 206 15.18 -3.69 -4.50
CA VAL A 206 15.73 -4.24 -3.25
C VAL A 206 16.96 -5.05 -3.61
N ALA A 207 18.11 -4.71 -3.01
CA ALA A 207 19.33 -5.50 -3.10
C ALA A 207 19.40 -6.50 -1.93
N LYS A 208 20.56 -7.09 -1.63
CA LYS A 208 20.78 -7.92 -0.43
C LYS A 208 20.63 -7.14 0.90
N THR A 209 20.33 -5.85 0.84
CA THR A 209 20.12 -4.96 1.99
C THR A 209 18.64 -4.89 2.38
N PRO A 210 18.33 -4.65 3.66
CA PRO A 210 16.96 -4.61 4.16
C PRO A 210 16.12 -3.43 3.65
N LEU A 211 16.77 -2.37 3.15
CA LEU A 211 16.10 -1.21 2.58
C LEU A 211 16.23 -1.17 1.06
N PRO A 212 15.27 -0.54 0.36
CA PRO A 212 15.39 -0.28 -1.06
C PRO A 212 16.67 0.51 -1.38
N VAL A 213 17.29 0.15 -2.51
CA VAL A 213 18.48 0.84 -3.02
C VAL A 213 18.14 1.95 -4.00
N SER A 214 16.92 1.96 -4.54
CA SER A 214 16.41 2.99 -5.44
C SER A 214 14.88 3.03 -5.43
N GLY A 215 14.33 4.05 -6.09
CA GLY A 215 12.90 4.26 -6.26
C GLY A 215 12.32 5.20 -5.21
N SER A 216 11.00 5.29 -5.17
CA SER A 216 10.30 6.12 -4.18
C SER A 216 9.10 5.42 -3.56
N LEU A 217 8.82 5.79 -2.32
CA LEU A 217 7.68 5.32 -1.54
C LEU A 217 6.89 6.53 -1.05
N ILE A 218 5.60 6.54 -1.36
CA ILE A 218 4.65 7.51 -0.81
C ILE A 218 3.63 6.73 0.00
N VAL A 219 3.48 7.06 1.28
CA VAL A 219 2.43 6.53 2.14
C VAL A 219 1.59 7.70 2.64
N GLY A 220 0.29 7.63 2.45
CA GLY A 220 -0.67 8.61 2.95
C GLY A 220 -1.84 7.92 3.63
N GLY A 221 -2.58 8.64 4.46
CA GLY A 221 -3.75 8.07 5.10
C GLY A 221 -4.52 9.03 5.99
N VAL A 222 -5.65 8.54 6.48
CA VAL A 222 -6.53 9.21 7.44
C VAL A 222 -6.93 8.23 8.54
N ASP A 223 -6.85 8.66 9.79
CA ASP A 223 -7.29 7.87 10.95
C ASP A 223 -8.79 8.07 11.26
N PRO A 224 -9.38 7.31 12.21
CA PRO A 224 -10.79 7.44 12.57
C PRO A 224 -11.19 8.81 13.13
N TYR A 225 -10.20 9.57 13.61
CA TYR A 225 -10.35 10.91 14.19
C TYR A 225 -10.02 12.01 13.18
N ARG A 226 -9.94 11.67 11.88
CA ARG A 226 -9.65 12.57 10.76
C ARG A 226 -8.25 13.19 10.79
N ARG A 227 -7.31 12.60 11.52
CA ARG A 227 -5.91 13.00 11.44
C ARG A 227 -5.34 12.49 10.14
N ILE A 228 -4.67 13.36 9.41
CA ILE A 228 -4.02 13.05 8.14
C ILE A 228 -2.54 12.78 8.43
N GLY A 229 -2.02 11.70 7.85
CA GLY A 229 -0.61 11.36 7.90
C GLY A 229 -0.08 11.15 6.49
N GLU A 230 1.13 11.64 6.21
CA GLU A 230 1.80 11.46 4.93
C GLU A 230 3.31 11.31 5.15
N LYS A 231 3.93 10.43 4.37
CA LYS A 231 5.38 10.27 4.29
C LYS A 231 5.77 9.97 2.86
N LYS A 232 6.72 10.75 2.33
CA LYS A 232 7.36 10.54 1.03
C LYS A 232 8.84 10.26 1.27
N LEU A 233 9.39 9.28 0.58
CA LEU A 233 10.77 8.86 0.69
C LEU A 233 11.34 8.57 -0.69
N GLY A 234 12.52 9.11 -0.99
CA GLY A 234 13.35 8.73 -2.12
C GLY A 234 14.52 7.87 -1.65
N PHE A 235 14.75 6.73 -2.29
CA PHE A 235 15.85 5.82 -1.96
C PHE A 235 17.06 6.05 -2.87
N PRO A 236 18.30 5.88 -2.36
CA PRO A 236 18.64 5.33 -1.04
C PRO A 236 18.54 6.35 0.10
N VAL A 237 18.10 5.87 1.27
CA VAL A 237 18.02 6.64 2.53
C VAL A 237 19.14 6.24 3.47
N THR A 238 19.55 7.14 4.37
CA THR A 238 20.52 6.81 5.44
C THR A 238 19.79 6.56 6.74
N ILE A 239 20.28 5.63 7.56
CA ILE A 239 19.74 5.38 8.90
C ILE A 239 20.59 6.16 9.91
N PHE A 240 19.97 7.03 10.70
CA PHE A 240 20.63 7.58 11.88
C PHE A 240 20.38 6.68 13.10
N LYS A 241 21.42 6.53 13.92
CA LYS A 241 21.39 5.74 15.15
C LYS A 241 20.74 6.52 16.28
#